data_AF-A0A3D1ITE2-F1
#
_entry.id   AF-A0A3D1ITE2-F1
#
_cell.length_a   1.000
_cell.length_b   1.000
_cell.length_c   1.000
_cell.angle_alpha   90.00
_cell.angle_beta   90.00
_cell.angle_gamma   90.00
#
_symmetry.space_group_name_H-M   'P 1'
#
loop_
_entity.id
_entity.type
_entity.pdbx_description
1 polymer ?
#
loop_
_entity_poly.entity_id
_entity_poly.type
_entity_poly.pdbx_seq_one_letter_code
_entity_poly.pdbx_strand_id
1 'polypeptide(L)' 'MAGLAHLRQIDVSRRETLEVVIWQGGRMTLALHGLDRQLSRWRQIHDLGRQHQRAIATADLSIKNNLPVKWALASRTRPE' A
#
# COMPACT_ATOMS: atom_id res chain seq x y z
N MET A 1 2.17 4.19 -8.05
CA MET A 1 2.78 2.84 -7.98
C MET A 1 3.74 2.58 -9.11
N ALA A 2 3.40 2.89 -10.37
CA ALA A 2 4.29 2.71 -11.52
C ALA A 2 5.71 3.25 -11.26
N GLY A 3 6.72 2.41 -11.49
CA GLY A 3 8.14 2.74 -11.29
C GLY A 3 8.59 2.89 -9.83
N LEU A 4 7.68 2.83 -8.85
CA LEU A 4 7.97 3.03 -7.42
C LEU A 4 7.79 1.76 -6.58
N ALA A 5 6.94 0.85 -7.02
CA ALA A 5 6.75 -0.44 -6.38
C ALA A 5 6.54 -1.53 -7.42
N HIS A 6 7.07 -2.71 -7.13
CA HIS A 6 6.83 -3.92 -7.91
C HIS A 6 5.62 -4.65 -7.36
N LEU A 7 4.65 -4.91 -8.22
CA LEU A 7 3.49 -5.74 -7.89
C LEU A 7 3.94 -7.21 -7.80
N ARG A 8 3.49 -7.89 -6.74
CA ARG A 8 3.71 -9.33 -6.54
C ARG A 8 2.44 -10.12 -6.85
N GLN A 9 1.29 -9.63 -6.40
CA GLN A 9 0.01 -10.31 -6.57
C GLN A 9 -1.13 -9.28 -6.63
N ILE A 10 -2.13 -9.57 -7.45
CA ILE A 10 -3.43 -8.89 -7.43
C ILE A 10 -4.47 -9.98 -7.24
N ASP A 11 -5.26 -9.86 -6.17
CA ASP A 11 -6.42 -10.71 -5.90
C ASP A 11 -7.69 -9.98 -6.33
N VAL A 12 -8.45 -10.63 -7.22
CA VAL A 12 -9.69 -10.14 -7.83
C VAL A 12 -10.92 -10.95 -7.39
N SER A 13 -10.78 -11.78 -6.35
CA SER A 13 -11.85 -12.63 -5.83
C SER A 13 -12.97 -11.83 -5.15
N ARG A 14 -12.72 -10.57 -4.75
CA ARG A 14 -13.70 -9.71 -4.10
C ARG A 14 -14.53 -8.94 -5.14
N ARG A 15 -15.82 -8.73 -4.83
CA ARG A 15 -16.78 -8.11 -5.77
C ARG A 15 -16.51 -6.64 -6.10
N GLU A 16 -16.02 -5.87 -5.13
CA GLU A 16 -15.97 -4.39 -5.25
C GLU A 16 -14.57 -3.83 -4.99
N THR A 17 -13.61 -4.70 -4.67
CA THR A 17 -12.26 -4.31 -4.32
C THR A 17 -11.22 -5.26 -4.92
N LEU A 18 -10.00 -4.75 -5.04
CA LEU A 18 -8.81 -5.50 -5.41
C LEU A 18 -7.86 -5.47 -4.22
N GLU A 19 -7.33 -6.63 -3.82
CA GLU A 19 -6.21 -6.67 -2.90
C GLU A 19 -4.91 -6.76 -3.72
N VAL A 20 -3.97 -5.86 -3.43
CA VAL A 20 -2.69 -5.76 -4.12
C VAL A 20 -1.57 -5.99 -3.12
N VAL A 21 -0.67 -6.92 -3.42
CA VAL A 21 0.54 -7.17 -2.65
C VAL A 21 1.74 -6.70 -3.46
N ILE A 22 2.62 -5.91 -2.84
CA ILE A 22 3.91 -5.50 -3.42
C ILE A 22 5.04 -6.39 -2.89
N TRP A 23 6.15 -6.44 -3.61
CA TRP A 23 7.29 -7.31 -3.28
C TRP A 23 7.85 -7.09 -1.88
N GLN A 24 7.91 -5.85 -1.42
CA GLN A 24 8.29 -5.49 -0.04
C GLN A 24 7.27 -5.89 1.05
N GLY A 25 6.23 -6.67 0.71
CA GLY A 25 5.26 -7.23 1.65
C GLY A 25 4.08 -6.34 2.00
N GLY A 26 4.06 -5.10 1.51
CA GLY A 26 2.93 -4.18 1.69
C GLY A 26 1.66 -4.70 1.01
N ARG A 27 0.51 -4.56 1.68
CA ARG A 27 -0.81 -4.91 1.14
C ARG A 27 -1.69 -3.67 1.00
N MET A 28 -2.36 -3.54 -0.14
CA MET A 28 -3.26 -2.43 -0.39
C MET A 28 -4.63 -2.93 -0.82
N THR A 29 -5.69 -2.31 -0.33
CA THR A 29 -7.05 -2.51 -0.83
C THR A 29 -7.39 -1.35 -1.76
N LEU A 30 -7.85 -1.64 -2.97
CA LEU A 30 -8.31 -0.67 -3.94
C LEU A 30 -9.79 -0.90 -4.24
N ALA A 31 -10.58 0.16 -4.39
CA ALA A 31 -11.90 0.05 -5.03
C ALA A 31 -11.74 -0.11 -6.55
N LEU A 32 -12.72 -0.75 -7.20
CA LEU A 32 -12.73 -0.91 -8.66
C LEU A 32 -12.83 0.43 -9.42
N HIS A 33 -13.30 1.49 -8.77
CA HIS A 33 -13.54 2.79 -9.41
C HIS A 33 -12.62 3.90 -8.89
N GLY A 34 -12.20 4.78 -9.79
CA GLY A 34 -11.35 5.94 -9.47
C GLY A 34 -9.95 5.54 -9.04
N LEU A 35 -9.36 4.54 -9.72
CA LEU A 35 -8.02 4.03 -9.43
C LEU A 35 -6.96 5.13 -9.48
N ASP A 36 -7.06 6.10 -10.38
CA ASP A 36 -6.07 7.20 -10.48
C ASP A 36 -5.94 7.98 -9.18
N ARG A 37 -7.07 8.34 -8.56
CA ARG A 37 -7.10 9.00 -7.25
C ARG A 37 -6.47 8.12 -6.17
N GLN A 38 -6.77 6.82 -6.19
CA GLN A 38 -6.25 5.87 -5.22
C GLN A 38 -4.73 5.67 -5.36
N LEU A 39 -4.24 5.59 -6.59
CA LEU A 39 -2.81 5.47 -6.91
C LEU A 39 -2.03 6.76 -6.61
N SER A 40 -2.66 7.92 -6.80
CA SER A 40 -2.11 9.22 -6.39
C SER A 40 -1.96 9.31 -4.86
N ARG A 41 -2.99 8.90 -4.10
CA ARG A 41 -2.91 8.81 -2.64
C ARG A 41 -1.86 7.84 -2.17
N TRP A 42 -1.77 6.67 -2.80
CA TRP A 42 -0.72 5.72 -2.49
C TRP A 42 0.67 6.35 -2.65
N ARG A 43 0.88 7.15 -3.70
CA ARG A 43 2.16 7.84 -3.91
C ARG A 43 2.46 8.81 -2.77
N GLN A 44 1.49 9.61 -2.35
CA GLN A 44 1.66 10.52 -1.21
C GLN A 44 2.05 9.77 0.07
N ILE A 45 1.39 8.65 0.36
CA ILE A 45 1.69 7.81 1.54
C ILE A 45 3.08 7.17 1.41
N HIS A 46 3.44 6.69 0.21
CA HIS A 46 4.76 6.12 -0.05
C HIS A 46 5.86 7.16 0.16
N ASP A 47 5.67 8.38 -0.36
CA ASP A 47 6.65 9.46 -0.25
C ASP A 47 6.79 9.91 1.22
N LEU A 48 5.69 9.99 1.98
CA LEU A 48 5.71 10.22 3.42
C LEU A 48 6.44 9.10 4.18
N GLY A 49 6.17 7.84 3.83
CA GLY A 49 6.87 6.69 4.40
C GLY A 49 8.37 6.78 4.16
N ARG A 50 8.78 7.10 2.93
CA ARG A 50 10.20 7.31 2.59
C ARG A 50 10.87 8.41 3.40
N GLN A 51 10.20 9.54 3.60
CA GLN A 51 10.71 10.65 4.42
C GLN A 51 10.98 10.21 5.87
N HIS A 52 10.16 9.29 6.40
CA HIS A 52 10.28 8.79 7.77
C HIS A 52 10.94 7.40 7.88
N GLN A 53 11.55 6.89 6.80
CA GLN A 53 12.15 5.54 6.75
C GLN A 53 11.17 4.42 7.18
N ARG A 54 9.89 4.56 6.82
CA ARG A 54 8.82 3.59 7.10
C ARG A 54 8.32 2.97 5.81
N ALA A 55 8.15 1.65 5.82
CA ALA A 55 7.44 0.93 4.76
C ALA A 55 5.95 0.84 5.09
N ILE A 56 5.09 0.83 4.06
CA ILE A 56 3.65 0.60 4.22
C ILE A 56 3.45 -0.90 4.46
N ALA A 57 2.84 -1.27 5.59
CA ALA A 57 2.38 -2.65 5.82
C ALA A 57 0.98 -2.87 5.23
N THR A 58 0.05 -1.97 5.54
CA THR A 58 -1.31 -2.01 4.96
C THR A 58 -1.81 -0.60 4.64
N ALA A 59 -2.58 -0.45 3.56
CA ALA A 59 -3.33 0.76 3.28
C ALA A 59 -4.66 0.42 2.59
N ASP A 60 -5.76 0.96 3.10
CA ASP A 60 -7.06 0.85 2.42
C ASP A 60 -7.34 2.11 1.61
N LEU A 61 -7.06 2.06 0.31
CA LEU A 61 -7.22 3.18 -0.61
C LEU A 61 -8.64 3.28 -1.17
N SER A 62 -9.48 2.26 -0.94
CA SER A 62 -10.89 2.28 -1.32
C SER A 62 -11.68 3.34 -0.53
N ILE A 63 -11.23 3.62 0.70
CA ILE A 63 -11.83 4.59 1.61
C ILE A 63 -11.53 6.02 1.15
N LYS A 64 -12.61 6.79 0.93
CA LYS A 64 -12.51 8.15 0.41
C LYS A 64 -11.95 9.15 1.42
N ASN A 65 -12.25 9.05 2.71
CA ASN A 65 -11.84 10.02 3.73
C ASN A 65 -11.19 9.31 4.92
N ASN A 66 -10.15 9.91 5.51
CA ASN A 66 -9.45 9.39 6.68
C ASN A 66 -9.02 7.92 6.53
N LEU A 67 -8.39 7.63 5.39
CA LEU A 67 -8.06 6.26 5.03
C LEU A 67 -7.02 5.66 6.01
N PRO A 68 -7.21 4.40 6.44
CA PRO A 68 -6.31 3.76 7.38
C PRO A 68 -5.01 3.32 6.69
N VAL A 69 -3.88 3.71 7.29
CA VAL A 69 -2.53 3.25 6.91
C VAL A 69 -1.85 2.66 8.14
N LYS A 70 -1.29 1.45 8.00
CA LYS A 70 -0.38 0.89 9.00
C LYS A 70 1.02 0.81 8.41
N TRP A 71 1.99 1.29 9.17
CA TRP A 71 3.40 1.18 8.85
C TRP A 71 3.93 -0.18 9.29
N ALA A 72 4.90 -0.72 8.55
CA ALA A 72 5.65 -1.90 8.98
C ALA A 72 6.42 -1.56 10.25
N LEU A 73 6.42 -2.49 11.21
CA LEU A 73 7.31 -2.40 12.36
C LEU A 73 8.75 -2.52 11.85
N ALA A 74 9.65 -1.70 12.37
CA ALA A 74 11.07 -1.83 12.07
C ALA A 74 11.51 -3.24 12.48
N SER A 75 12.02 -4.00 11.51
CA SER A 75 12.64 -5.30 11.77
C SER A 75 13.91 -5.02 12.59
N ARG A 76 13.85 -5.17 13.91
CA ARG A 76 15.08 -5.35 14.71
C ARG A 76 15.62 -6.74 14.35
N THR A 77 16.35 -6.84 13.26
CA THR A 77 17.28 -7.96 13.08
C THR A 77 18.34 -7.79 14.16
N ARG A 78 18.23 -8.57 15.24
CA ARG A 78 19.33 -8.77 16.18
C ARG A 78 20.40 -9.54 15.40
N PRO A 79 21.61 -9.00 15.19
CA PRO A 79 22.71 -9.82 14.71
C PRO A 79 23.03 -10.85 15.81
N GLU A 80 23.07 -12.13 15.45
CA GLU A 80 23.69 -13.18 16.28
C GLU A 80 25.20 -12.98 16.36
#